data_AF-A0A841ATG5-F1
#
_entry.id   AF-A0A841ATG5-F1
#
_cell.length_a   1.000
_cell.length_b   1.000
_cell.length_c   1.000
_cell.angle_alpha   90.00
_cell.angle_beta   90.00
_cell.angle_gamma   90.00
#
_symmetry.space_group_name_H-M   'P 1'
#
loop_
_entity.id
_entity.type
_entity.pdbx_description
1 polymer ?
#
loop_
_entity_poly.entity_id
_entity_poly.type
_entity_poly.pdbx_seq_one_letter_code
_entity_poly.pdbx_strand_id
1 'polypeptide(L)'
;MSTIPSLSEDGAQSLWTGDRPGRDEYFFTTVAATGTVWAWDFETGLLEIDDQDNALVPLWPHPRLAVMAAEAMGFEDAGPAVPVDVDVLLDEEFERFHREGHEIAVLPTDGQFTTILSLERFRVKVFEARLQTAGLTDHAARARREEFHADRIRRADRRLGLAPDDRHALVEHLRARLASAACDHRIAFPATRDWIEAQGFSWELLSRSAVKVLAACDCETLDYFLTTRRTSSA
;
A
#
# COMPACT_ATOMS: atom_id res chain seq x y z
N MET A 1 7.93 -20.42 13.35
CA MET A 1 6.57 -20.46 12.78
C MET A 1 5.63 -19.91 13.83
N SER A 2 5.20 -18.66 13.68
CA SER A 2 4.16 -18.09 14.54
C SER A 2 2.85 -18.81 14.25
N THR A 3 2.22 -19.36 15.28
CA THR A 3 0.94 -20.04 15.17
C THR A 3 -0.12 -19.01 14.78
N ILE A 4 -0.83 -19.24 13.68
CA ILE A 4 -1.93 -18.35 13.26
C ILE A 4 -3.01 -18.40 14.34
N PRO A 5 -3.48 -17.26 14.86
CA PRO A 5 -4.58 -17.24 15.82
C PRO A 5 -5.80 -17.94 15.20
N SER A 6 -6.40 -18.87 15.93
CA SER A 6 -7.63 -19.52 15.46
C SER A 6 -8.75 -18.49 15.36
N LEU A 7 -9.25 -18.22 14.15
CA LEU A 7 -10.50 -17.50 13.95
C LEU A 7 -11.66 -18.51 14.12
N SER A 8 -12.74 -18.16 14.82
CA SER A 8 -13.97 -18.98 14.87
C SER A 8 -14.86 -18.73 13.65
N GLU A 9 -15.87 -19.55 13.41
CA GLU A 9 -16.85 -19.29 12.33
C GLU A 9 -17.63 -18.01 12.62
N ASP A 10 -18.19 -17.87 13.82
CA ASP A 10 -18.89 -16.65 14.25
C ASP A 10 -17.99 -15.40 14.16
N GLY A 11 -16.71 -15.53 14.53
CA GLY A 11 -15.74 -14.44 14.44
C GLY A 11 -15.43 -14.06 12.99
N ALA A 12 -15.30 -15.05 12.10
CA ALA A 12 -15.13 -14.80 10.67
C ALA A 12 -16.37 -14.13 10.08
N GLN A 13 -17.56 -14.60 10.41
CA GLN A 13 -18.82 -14.02 9.94
C GLN A 13 -19.02 -12.59 10.45
N SER A 14 -18.69 -12.32 11.71
CA SER A 14 -18.79 -10.97 12.29
C SER A 14 -17.81 -9.99 11.63
N LEU A 15 -16.60 -10.45 11.27
CA LEU A 15 -15.66 -9.63 10.51
C LEU A 15 -16.14 -9.43 9.08
N TRP A 16 -16.67 -10.49 8.46
CA TRP A 16 -17.18 -10.49 7.09
C TRP A 16 -18.29 -9.45 6.88
N THR A 17 -19.25 -9.37 7.81
CA THR A 17 -20.38 -8.42 7.75
C THR A 17 -20.10 -7.10 8.47
N GLY A 18 -18.93 -6.96 9.08
CA GLY A 18 -18.50 -5.79 9.84
C GLY A 18 -18.27 -4.54 8.97
N ASP A 19 -18.08 -3.42 9.65
CA ASP A 19 -17.77 -2.16 8.98
C ASP A 19 -16.35 -2.16 8.40
N ARG A 20 -16.07 -1.22 7.48
CA ARG A 20 -14.75 -1.11 6.85
C ARG A 20 -13.63 -0.80 7.85
N PRO A 21 -13.78 0.13 8.81
CA PRO A 21 -12.74 0.41 9.79
C PRO A 21 -12.34 -0.81 10.62
N GLY A 22 -13.31 -1.58 11.13
CA GLY A 22 -13.02 -2.77 11.92
C GLY A 22 -12.30 -3.86 11.12
N ARG A 23 -12.65 -4.01 9.83
CA ARG A 23 -11.97 -4.93 8.91
C ARG A 23 -10.53 -4.52 8.61
N ASP A 24 -10.28 -3.24 8.38
CA ASP A 24 -8.93 -2.69 8.12
C ASP A 24 -8.03 -2.86 9.36
N GLU A 25 -8.55 -2.51 10.54
CA GLU A 25 -7.84 -2.67 11.82
C GLU A 25 -7.50 -4.15 12.09
N TYR A 26 -8.47 -5.05 11.92
CA TYR A 26 -8.25 -6.49 12.10
C TYR A 26 -7.18 -7.01 11.14
N PHE A 27 -7.22 -6.60 9.87
CA PHE A 27 -6.24 -7.01 8.88
C PHE A 27 -4.82 -6.65 9.31
N PHE A 28 -4.56 -5.36 9.55
CA PHE A 28 -3.20 -4.90 9.81
C PHE A 28 -2.66 -5.37 11.17
N THR A 29 -3.53 -5.47 12.18
CA THR A 29 -3.16 -6.03 13.48
C THR A 29 -2.76 -7.50 13.36
N THR A 30 -3.53 -8.28 12.60
CA THR A 30 -3.24 -9.70 12.39
C THR A 30 -1.94 -9.88 11.60
N VAL A 31 -1.76 -9.15 10.50
CA VAL A 31 -0.54 -9.22 9.68
C VAL A 31 0.69 -8.76 10.46
N ALA A 32 0.58 -7.73 11.30
CA ALA A 32 1.66 -7.30 12.17
C ALA A 32 2.07 -8.38 13.19
N ALA A 33 1.09 -9.12 13.72
CA ALA A 33 1.33 -10.18 14.70
C ALA A 33 1.88 -11.47 14.07
N THR A 34 1.40 -11.86 12.89
CA THR A 34 1.76 -13.14 12.25
C THR A 34 2.92 -13.02 11.28
N GLY A 35 3.10 -11.85 10.67
CA GLY A 35 4.00 -11.66 9.53
C GLY A 35 3.52 -12.35 8.26
N THR A 36 2.24 -12.73 8.19
CA THR A 36 1.70 -13.54 7.08
C THR A 36 0.42 -12.93 6.56
N VAL A 37 0.31 -12.86 5.23
CA VAL A 37 -0.95 -12.66 4.51
C VAL A 37 -1.30 -13.94 3.75
N TRP A 38 -2.54 -14.03 3.31
CA TRP A 38 -3.05 -15.10 2.48
C TRP A 38 -3.49 -14.50 1.17
N ALA A 39 -3.15 -15.14 0.08
CA ALA A 39 -3.57 -14.74 -1.26
C ALA A 39 -3.98 -15.97 -2.04
N TRP A 40 -4.87 -15.82 -3.02
CA TRP A 40 -4.99 -16.85 -4.04
C TRP A 40 -3.76 -16.81 -4.94
N ASP A 41 -3.41 -17.96 -5.48
CA ASP A 41 -2.14 -18.22 -6.13
C ASP A 41 -1.67 -17.07 -7.07
N PHE A 42 -0.51 -16.52 -6.70
CA PHE A 42 0.17 -15.43 -7.40
C PHE A 42 0.73 -15.84 -8.76
N GLU A 43 1.01 -17.13 -8.97
CA GLU A 43 1.58 -17.67 -10.20
C GLU A 43 0.51 -17.85 -11.29
N THR A 44 -0.73 -18.16 -10.91
CA THR A 44 -1.85 -18.33 -11.85
C THR A 44 -2.58 -17.02 -12.18
N GLY A 45 -2.25 -15.92 -11.48
CA GLY A 45 -2.75 -14.59 -11.83
C GLY A 45 -4.22 -14.36 -11.45
N LEU A 46 -4.67 -14.93 -10.33
CA LEU A 46 -5.97 -14.59 -9.71
C LEU A 46 -5.93 -13.16 -9.15
N LEU A 47 -6.01 -12.21 -10.07
CA LEU A 47 -6.15 -10.80 -9.83
C LEU A 47 -7.65 -10.47 -9.91
N GLU A 48 -8.14 -9.69 -8.94
CA GLU A 48 -9.45 -9.07 -9.08
C GLU A 48 -9.33 -7.87 -10.01
N ILE A 49 -10.37 -7.56 -10.75
CA ILE A 49 -10.41 -6.35 -11.60
C ILE A 49 -11.42 -5.40 -10.99
N ASP A 50 -11.01 -4.18 -10.70
CA ASP A 50 -11.93 -3.14 -10.21
C ASP A 50 -12.82 -2.58 -11.33
N ASP A 51 -13.68 -1.62 -10.97
CA ASP A 51 -14.57 -0.95 -11.92
C ASP A 51 -13.86 -0.04 -12.94
N GLN A 52 -12.54 0.12 -12.80
CA GLN A 52 -11.67 0.93 -13.66
C GLN A 52 -10.66 0.08 -14.44
N ASP A 53 -10.87 -1.24 -14.50
CA ASP A 53 -9.98 -2.22 -15.15
C ASP A 53 -8.57 -2.31 -14.50
N ASN A 54 -8.40 -1.85 -13.26
CA ASN A 54 -7.15 -2.04 -12.53
C ASN A 54 -7.07 -3.47 -11.99
N ALA A 55 -5.92 -4.12 -12.21
CA ALA A 55 -5.60 -5.38 -11.59
C ALA A 55 -5.30 -5.20 -10.10
N LEU A 56 -6.06 -5.90 -9.27
CA LEU A 56 -5.96 -5.92 -7.83
C LEU A 56 -5.42 -7.26 -7.36
N VAL A 57 -4.50 -7.20 -6.40
CA VAL A 57 -3.98 -8.34 -5.67
C VAL A 57 -4.80 -8.50 -4.39
N PRO A 58 -5.68 -9.50 -4.29
CA PRO A 58 -6.50 -9.70 -3.11
C PRO A 58 -5.68 -10.36 -2.00
N LEU A 59 -5.68 -9.75 -0.82
CA LEU A 59 -4.98 -10.24 0.37
C LEU A 59 -5.95 -10.41 1.55
N TRP A 60 -5.81 -11.51 2.28
CA TRP A 60 -6.54 -11.80 3.50
C TRP A 60 -5.58 -12.01 4.69
N PRO A 61 -6.00 -11.70 5.93
CA PRO A 61 -5.18 -11.89 7.12
C PRO A 61 -5.27 -13.32 7.66
N HIS A 62 -6.19 -14.14 7.13
CA HIS A 62 -6.50 -15.48 7.62
C HIS A 62 -7.06 -16.34 6.48
N PRO A 63 -6.72 -17.65 6.39
CA PRO A 63 -7.14 -18.50 5.27
C PRO A 63 -8.65 -18.67 5.19
N ARG A 64 -9.35 -18.74 6.33
CA ARG A 64 -10.82 -18.85 6.36
C ARG A 64 -11.52 -17.69 5.65
N LEU A 65 -10.98 -16.47 5.76
CA LEU A 65 -11.59 -15.29 5.13
C LEU A 65 -11.39 -15.33 3.61
N ALA A 66 -10.26 -15.88 3.14
CA ALA A 66 -10.06 -16.15 1.73
C ALA A 66 -11.02 -17.23 1.21
N VAL A 67 -11.25 -18.31 1.97
CA VAL A 67 -12.25 -19.34 1.59
C VAL A 67 -13.65 -18.75 1.47
N MET A 68 -14.09 -17.98 2.47
CA MET A 68 -15.39 -17.31 2.44
C MET A 68 -15.53 -16.38 1.21
N ALA A 69 -14.44 -15.73 0.80
CA ALA A 69 -14.44 -14.89 -0.39
C ALA A 69 -14.58 -15.69 -1.69
N ALA A 70 -13.93 -16.84 -1.80
CA ALA A 70 -14.04 -17.69 -2.97
C ALA A 70 -15.48 -18.18 -3.14
N GLU A 71 -16.08 -18.65 -2.03
CA GLU A 71 -17.46 -19.12 -1.98
C GLU A 71 -18.45 -18.01 -2.37
N ALA A 72 -18.29 -16.81 -1.80
CA ALA A 72 -19.17 -15.67 -2.08
C ALA A 72 -19.08 -15.21 -3.55
N MET A 73 -17.89 -15.24 -4.15
CA MET A 73 -17.69 -14.86 -5.54
C MET A 73 -18.06 -15.96 -6.54
N GLY A 74 -18.51 -17.13 -6.07
CA GLY A 74 -18.88 -18.26 -6.92
C GLY A 74 -17.69 -18.95 -7.59
N PHE A 75 -16.49 -18.79 -7.04
CA PHE A 75 -15.31 -19.51 -7.51
C PHE A 75 -15.27 -20.92 -6.90
N GLU A 76 -16.03 -21.84 -7.49
CA GLU A 76 -16.10 -23.24 -7.04
C GLU A 76 -14.75 -24.00 -7.19
N ASP A 77 -13.88 -23.54 -8.09
CA ASP A 77 -12.55 -24.10 -8.39
C ASP A 77 -11.38 -23.19 -7.99
N ALA A 78 -11.59 -22.14 -7.17
CA ALA A 78 -10.47 -21.36 -6.68
C ALA A 78 -9.52 -22.28 -5.89
N GLY A 79 -8.27 -22.39 -6.36
CA GLY A 79 -7.22 -23.07 -5.62
C GLY A 79 -7.12 -22.51 -4.19
N PRO A 80 -6.61 -23.31 -3.23
CA PRO A 80 -6.54 -22.86 -1.85
C PRO A 80 -5.71 -21.58 -1.75
N ALA A 81 -6.16 -20.63 -0.93
CA ALA A 81 -5.32 -19.50 -0.58
C ALA A 81 -4.02 -20.00 0.05
N VAL A 82 -2.90 -19.42 -0.36
CA VAL A 82 -1.57 -19.78 0.09
C VAL A 82 -1.05 -18.74 1.09
N PRO A 83 -0.31 -19.16 2.12
CA PRO A 83 0.32 -18.24 3.05
C PRO A 83 1.52 -17.59 2.36
N VAL A 84 1.64 -16.27 2.47
CA VAL A 84 2.77 -15.50 1.97
C VAL A 84 3.36 -14.68 3.10
N ASP A 85 4.67 -14.82 3.26
CA ASP A 85 5.46 -14.02 4.17
C ASP A 85 5.38 -12.56 3.73
N VAL A 86 4.95 -11.68 4.64
CA VAL A 86 4.73 -10.27 4.29
C VAL A 86 6.03 -9.58 3.92
N ASP A 87 7.18 -9.98 4.45
CA ASP A 87 8.46 -9.38 4.09
C ASP A 87 8.90 -9.83 2.68
N VAL A 88 8.67 -11.09 2.32
CA VAL A 88 8.86 -11.57 0.94
C VAL A 88 7.94 -10.82 -0.02
N LEU A 89 6.66 -10.66 0.33
CA LEU A 89 5.71 -9.89 -0.45
C LEU A 89 6.20 -8.45 -0.66
N LEU A 90 6.61 -7.77 0.42
CA LEU A 90 7.04 -6.37 0.40
C LEU A 90 8.37 -6.13 -0.32
N ASP A 91 9.26 -7.12 -0.39
CA ASP A 91 10.61 -6.96 -0.94
C ASP A 91 10.81 -7.59 -2.32
N GLU A 92 10.15 -8.71 -2.63
CA GLU A 92 10.33 -9.46 -3.87
C GLU A 92 9.17 -9.23 -4.84
N GLU A 93 7.94 -9.56 -4.42
CA GLU A 93 6.75 -9.50 -5.29
C GLU A 93 6.27 -8.05 -5.57
N PHE A 94 6.43 -7.16 -4.59
CA PHE A 94 5.97 -5.77 -4.72
C PHE A 94 6.67 -4.99 -5.83
N GLU A 95 7.93 -5.28 -6.14
CA GLU A 95 8.63 -4.64 -7.27
C GLU A 95 8.08 -5.10 -8.63
N ARG A 96 7.53 -6.31 -8.70
CA ARG A 96 6.82 -6.80 -9.88
C ARG A 96 5.46 -6.12 -10.00
N PHE A 97 4.64 -6.17 -8.96
CA PHE A 97 3.31 -5.53 -8.93
C PHE A 97 3.36 -4.03 -9.22
N HIS A 98 4.37 -3.32 -8.71
CA HIS A 98 4.51 -1.89 -8.98
C HIS A 98 4.73 -1.60 -10.47
N ARG A 99 5.53 -2.44 -11.14
CA ARG A 99 5.80 -2.32 -12.58
C ARG A 99 4.58 -2.70 -13.42
N GLU A 100 3.84 -3.72 -12.98
CA GLU A 100 2.61 -4.20 -13.64
C GLU A 100 1.38 -3.33 -13.33
N GLY A 101 1.53 -2.34 -12.43
CA GLY A 101 0.47 -1.40 -12.09
C GLY A 101 -0.62 -1.97 -11.20
N HIS A 102 -0.30 -3.02 -10.45
CA HIS A 102 -1.26 -3.65 -9.57
C HIS A 102 -1.41 -2.89 -8.25
N GLU A 103 -2.64 -2.87 -7.74
CA GLU A 103 -2.94 -2.39 -6.39
C GLU A 103 -3.28 -3.56 -5.47
N ILE A 104 -3.33 -3.30 -4.17
CA ILE A 104 -3.65 -4.29 -3.15
C ILE A 104 -5.09 -4.12 -2.70
N ALA A 105 -5.91 -5.14 -2.91
CA ALA A 105 -7.23 -5.26 -2.29
C ALA A 105 -7.06 -5.88 -0.90
N VAL A 106 -7.24 -5.07 0.14
CA VAL A 106 -7.22 -5.52 1.52
C VAL A 106 -8.56 -6.12 1.87
N LEU A 107 -8.54 -7.39 2.30
CA LEU A 107 -9.69 -8.16 2.76
C LEU A 107 -10.94 -7.91 1.88
N PRO A 108 -10.89 -8.28 0.59
CA PRO A 108 -12.08 -8.25 -0.23
C PRO A 108 -13.12 -9.23 0.32
N THR A 109 -14.36 -8.78 0.24
CA THR A 109 -15.59 -9.49 0.64
C THR A 109 -16.57 -9.45 -0.53
N ASP A 110 -17.74 -10.08 -0.42
CA ASP A 110 -18.75 -10.17 -1.49
C ASP A 110 -19.06 -8.81 -2.17
N GLY A 111 -18.44 -8.58 -3.33
CA GLY A 111 -18.55 -7.34 -4.12
C GLY A 111 -18.06 -6.07 -3.41
N GLN A 112 -17.36 -6.17 -2.27
CA GLN A 112 -16.88 -5.03 -1.51
C GLN A 112 -15.44 -5.18 -1.05
N PHE A 113 -14.64 -4.19 -1.40
CA PHE A 113 -13.30 -4.00 -0.86
C PHE A 113 -13.36 -3.31 0.49
N THR A 114 -12.60 -3.82 1.47
CA THR A 114 -12.39 -3.09 2.73
C THR A 114 -11.62 -1.81 2.43
N THR A 115 -10.55 -1.94 1.64
CA THR A 115 -9.69 -0.84 1.22
C THR A 115 -8.81 -1.28 0.05
N ILE A 116 -8.65 -0.42 -0.95
CA ILE A 116 -7.69 -0.60 -2.04
C ILE A 116 -6.49 0.32 -1.76
N LEU A 117 -5.28 -0.25 -1.79
CA LEU A 117 -4.05 0.48 -1.49
C LEU A 117 -3.04 0.31 -2.61
N SER A 118 -2.37 1.41 -2.93
CA SER A 118 -1.05 1.30 -3.55
C SER A 118 -0.09 0.52 -2.64
N LEU A 119 0.86 -0.16 -3.26
CA LEU A 119 1.87 -0.98 -2.58
C LEU A 119 2.61 -0.22 -1.48
N GLU A 120 2.94 1.05 -1.74
CA GLU A 120 3.60 1.91 -0.75
C GLU A 120 2.71 2.24 0.44
N ARG A 121 1.41 2.45 0.22
CA ARG A 121 0.46 2.65 1.33
C ARG A 121 0.30 1.38 2.14
N PHE A 122 0.25 0.21 1.49
CA PHE A 122 0.25 -1.08 2.18
C PHE A 122 1.50 -1.26 3.05
N ARG A 123 2.69 -0.98 2.51
CA ARG A 123 3.97 -1.03 3.24
C ARG A 123 3.97 -0.14 4.48
N VAL A 124 3.47 1.10 4.34
CA VAL A 124 3.34 2.04 5.47
C VAL A 124 2.40 1.49 6.55
N LYS A 125 1.22 0.99 6.16
CA LYS A 125 0.26 0.45 7.13
C LYS A 125 0.80 -0.78 7.87
N VAL A 126 1.46 -1.70 7.17
CA VAL A 126 2.13 -2.86 7.81
C VAL A 126 3.22 -2.40 8.78
N PHE A 127 4.04 -1.43 8.39
CA PHE A 127 5.08 -0.88 9.24
C PHE A 127 4.50 -0.22 10.52
N GLU A 128 3.49 0.64 10.39
CA GLU A 128 2.87 1.31 11.54
C GLU A 128 2.18 0.30 12.47
N ALA A 129 1.49 -0.70 11.92
CA ALA A 129 0.87 -1.76 12.72
C ALA A 129 1.91 -2.57 13.51
N ARG A 130 3.04 -2.94 12.87
CA ARG A 130 4.17 -3.60 13.56
C ARG A 130 4.79 -2.71 14.64
N LEU A 131 4.86 -1.40 14.39
CA LEU A 131 5.41 -0.44 15.34
C LEU A 131 4.51 -0.31 16.57
N GLN A 132 3.19 -0.30 16.37
CA GLN A 132 2.19 -0.27 17.44
C GLN A 132 2.24 -1.55 18.29
N THR A 133 2.36 -2.72 17.67
CA THR A 133 2.43 -4.00 18.41
C THR A 133 3.76 -4.22 19.13
N ALA A 134 4.84 -3.58 18.68
CA ALA A 134 6.17 -3.73 19.28
C ALA A 134 6.32 -3.11 20.69
N GLY A 135 5.36 -2.28 21.14
CA GLY A 135 5.38 -1.71 22.49
C GLY A 135 6.60 -0.82 22.77
N LEU A 136 7.13 -0.16 21.74
CA LEU A 136 8.33 0.68 21.84
C LEU A 136 8.05 1.99 22.59
N THR A 137 9.10 2.57 23.17
CA THR A 137 9.05 3.95 23.65
C THR A 137 8.91 4.93 22.50
N ASP A 138 8.35 6.11 22.73
CA ASP A 138 8.16 7.14 21.70
C ASP A 138 9.46 7.49 20.95
N HIS A 139 10.58 7.59 21.68
CA HIS A 139 11.88 7.86 21.09
C HIS A 139 12.33 6.73 20.15
N ALA A 140 12.20 5.47 20.58
CA ALA A 140 12.55 4.33 19.74
C ALA A 140 11.62 4.19 18.53
N ALA A 141 10.31 4.46 18.71
CA ALA A 141 9.34 4.44 17.63
C ALA A 141 9.63 5.53 16.58
N ARG A 142 10.04 6.72 17.03
CA ARG A 142 10.46 7.82 16.15
C ARG A 142 11.71 7.46 15.33
N ALA A 143 12.75 6.92 15.97
CA ALA A 143 13.96 6.50 15.25
C ALA A 143 13.64 5.47 14.16
N ARG A 144 12.77 4.49 14.46
CA ARG A 144 12.31 3.50 13.46
C ARG A 144 11.54 4.12 12.31
N ARG A 145 10.68 5.12 12.55
CA ARG A 145 9.99 5.87 11.49
C ARG A 145 10.98 6.60 10.59
N GLU A 146 11.99 7.25 11.16
CA GLU A 146 13.03 7.96 10.40
C GLU A 146 13.81 6.99 9.49
N GLU A 147 14.21 5.82 10.00
CA GLU A 147 14.85 4.76 9.21
C GLU A 147 13.95 4.25 8.08
N PHE A 148 12.68 3.98 8.38
CA PHE A 148 11.69 3.51 7.40
C PHE A 148 11.46 4.54 6.29
N HIS A 149 11.32 5.82 6.64
CA HIS A 149 11.16 6.88 5.66
C HIS A 149 12.40 7.03 4.76
N ALA A 150 13.60 6.93 5.33
CA ALA A 150 14.83 6.95 4.55
C ALA A 150 14.91 5.75 3.57
N ASP A 151 14.49 4.56 4.01
CA ASP A 151 14.42 3.39 3.12
C ASP A 151 13.43 3.55 1.98
N ARG A 152 12.23 4.05 2.30
CA ARG A 152 11.18 4.33 1.32
C ARG A 152 11.67 5.28 0.23
N ILE A 153 12.38 6.34 0.61
CA ILE A 153 12.99 7.29 -0.33
C ILE A 153 14.00 6.58 -1.23
N ARG A 154 14.91 5.77 -0.66
CA ARG A 154 15.91 5.03 -1.46
C ARG A 154 15.28 4.06 -2.45
N ARG A 155 14.19 3.38 -2.09
CA ARG A 155 13.47 2.47 -3.00
C ARG A 155 12.76 3.22 -4.10
N ALA A 156 12.08 4.32 -3.76
CA ALA A 156 11.45 5.18 -4.76
C ALA A 156 12.49 5.74 -5.74
N ASP A 157 13.64 6.20 -5.25
CA ASP A 157 14.77 6.65 -6.08
C ASP A 157 15.26 5.55 -7.04
N ARG A 158 15.41 4.32 -6.53
CA ARG A 158 15.82 3.17 -7.35
C ARG A 158 14.81 2.88 -8.46
N ARG A 159 13.51 2.97 -8.18
CA ARG A 159 12.44 2.75 -9.17
C ARG A 159 12.36 3.84 -10.21
N LEU A 160 12.59 5.10 -9.81
CA LEU A 160 12.66 6.22 -10.75
C LEU A 160 13.79 6.00 -11.78
N GLY A 161 14.90 5.39 -11.36
CA GLY A 161 16.03 5.08 -12.26
C GLY A 161 16.68 6.32 -12.88
N LEU A 162 16.37 7.52 -12.36
CA LEU A 162 16.84 8.79 -12.88
C LEU A 162 18.28 9.05 -12.43
N ALA A 163 19.07 9.66 -13.32
CA ALA A 163 20.33 10.26 -12.91
C ALA A 163 20.08 11.38 -11.88
N PRO A 164 21.04 11.70 -11.00
CA PRO A 164 20.87 12.73 -9.98
C PRO A 164 20.43 14.09 -10.54
N ASP A 165 20.93 14.48 -11.72
CA ASP A 165 20.61 15.75 -12.38
C ASP A 165 19.18 15.75 -12.97
N ASP A 166 18.78 14.67 -13.63
CA ASP A 166 17.41 14.50 -14.16
C ASP A 166 16.37 14.49 -13.03
N ARG A 167 16.74 13.90 -11.89
CA ARG A 167 15.91 13.92 -10.68
C ARG A 167 15.77 15.33 -10.13
N HIS A 168 16.87 16.09 -10.06
CA HIS A 168 16.81 17.48 -9.61
C HIS A 168 15.92 18.30 -10.53
N ALA A 169 16.07 18.15 -11.85
CA ALA A 169 15.23 18.79 -12.84
C ALA A 169 13.74 18.41 -12.70
N LEU A 170 13.43 17.13 -12.47
CA LEU A 170 12.05 16.66 -12.22
C LEU A 170 11.47 17.29 -10.95
N VAL A 171 12.22 17.30 -9.85
CA VAL A 171 11.77 17.88 -8.57
C VAL A 171 11.52 19.39 -8.72
N GLU A 172 12.41 20.13 -9.38
CA GLU A 172 12.22 21.56 -9.64
C GLU A 172 11.03 21.80 -10.57
N HIS A 173 10.86 20.99 -11.62
CA HIS A 173 9.69 21.05 -12.50
C HIS A 173 8.39 20.85 -11.72
N LEU A 174 8.33 19.80 -10.90
CA LEU A 174 7.15 19.50 -10.09
C LEU A 174 6.90 20.58 -9.03
N ARG A 175 7.92 21.12 -8.37
CA ARG A 175 7.78 22.25 -7.43
C ARG A 175 7.21 23.48 -8.10
N ALA A 176 7.71 23.84 -9.28
CA ALA A 176 7.20 24.97 -10.05
C ALA A 176 5.73 24.78 -10.44
N ARG A 177 5.35 23.55 -10.85
CA ARG A 177 3.96 23.22 -11.22
C ARG A 177 3.02 23.16 -10.02
N LEU A 178 3.43 22.53 -8.92
CA LEU A 178 2.64 22.43 -7.69
C LEU A 178 2.47 23.78 -6.99
N ALA A 179 3.47 24.67 -7.04
CA ALA A 179 3.34 26.04 -6.54
C ALA A 179 2.32 26.87 -7.34
N SER A 180 2.06 26.49 -8.60
CA SER A 180 1.15 27.19 -9.51
C SER A 180 -0.28 26.60 -9.57
N ALA A 181 -0.52 25.45 -8.95
CA ALA A 181 -1.79 24.73 -9.05
C ALA A 181 -2.59 24.76 -7.73
N ALA A 182 -3.88 25.10 -7.81
CA ALA A 182 -4.82 24.76 -6.75
C ALA A 182 -4.89 23.22 -6.61
N CYS A 183 -5.11 22.70 -5.40
CA CYS A 183 -5.07 21.27 -5.06
C CYS A 183 -5.86 20.35 -6.01
N ASP A 184 -6.84 20.90 -6.71
CA ASP A 184 -7.88 20.16 -7.43
C ASP A 184 -7.43 19.66 -8.82
N HIS A 185 -6.18 19.92 -9.25
CA HIS A 185 -5.66 19.50 -10.57
C HIS A 185 -4.48 18.52 -10.50
N ARG A 186 -4.21 17.94 -9.33
CA ARG A 186 -3.00 17.13 -9.05
C ARG A 186 -2.92 15.78 -9.80
N ILE A 187 -4.01 15.33 -10.42
CA ILE A 187 -4.10 14.01 -11.07
C ILE A 187 -3.79 14.07 -12.57
N ALA A 188 -3.79 15.25 -13.20
CA ALA A 188 -3.46 15.39 -14.61
C ALA A 188 -2.66 16.67 -14.83
N PHE A 189 -1.33 16.56 -14.81
CA PHE A 189 -0.50 17.55 -15.48
C PHE A 189 -0.08 16.98 -16.84
N PRO A 190 -0.88 17.14 -17.92
CA PRO A 190 -0.46 16.83 -19.27
C PRO A 190 0.94 17.37 -19.57
N ALA A 191 1.24 18.59 -19.12
CA ALA A 191 2.56 19.20 -19.29
C ALA A 191 3.70 18.47 -18.55
N THR A 192 3.43 17.86 -17.39
CA THR A 192 4.44 17.06 -16.66
C THR A 192 4.60 15.70 -17.33
N ARG A 193 3.50 15.09 -17.80
CA ARG A 193 3.52 13.87 -18.60
C ARG A 193 4.34 14.07 -19.88
N ASP A 194 4.02 15.08 -20.66
CA ASP A 194 4.71 15.41 -21.91
C ASP A 194 6.20 15.68 -21.67
N TRP A 195 6.54 16.40 -20.58
CA TRP A 195 7.93 16.62 -20.19
C TRP A 195 8.65 15.31 -19.85
N ILE A 196 8.03 14.45 -19.05
CA ILE A 196 8.58 13.13 -18.68
C ILE A 196 8.78 12.25 -19.91
N GLU A 197 7.77 12.14 -20.77
CA GLU A 197 7.81 11.32 -21.98
C GLU A 197 8.85 11.87 -22.97
N ALA A 198 9.03 13.19 -23.06
CA ALA A 198 10.08 13.82 -23.87
C ALA A 198 11.51 13.52 -23.36
N GLN A 199 11.68 13.17 -22.08
CA GLN A 199 12.95 12.68 -21.53
C GLN A 199 13.14 11.17 -21.74
N GLY A 200 12.20 10.48 -22.41
CA GLY A 200 12.28 9.05 -22.69
C GLY A 200 11.84 8.15 -21.53
N PHE A 201 11.19 8.70 -20.50
CA PHE A 201 10.72 7.93 -19.36
C PHE A 201 9.21 7.66 -19.42
N SER A 202 8.76 6.56 -18.78
CA SER A 202 7.33 6.24 -18.66
C SER A 202 6.66 7.12 -17.60
N TRP A 203 5.68 7.92 -18.01
CA TRP A 203 4.84 8.71 -17.09
C TRP A 203 4.10 7.84 -16.09
N GLU A 204 3.60 6.69 -16.51
CA GLU A 204 2.86 5.78 -15.63
C GLU A 204 3.75 5.26 -14.49
N LEU A 205 4.97 4.82 -14.81
CA LEU A 205 5.92 4.31 -13.82
C LEU A 205 6.46 5.45 -12.93
N LEU A 206 6.81 6.59 -13.53
CA LEU A 206 7.34 7.73 -12.78
C LEU A 206 6.29 8.41 -11.92
N SER A 207 5.04 8.57 -12.36
CA SER A 207 4.00 9.22 -11.55
C SER A 207 3.71 8.42 -10.26
N ARG A 208 3.69 7.08 -10.36
CA ARG A 208 3.56 6.17 -9.21
C ARG A 208 4.69 6.33 -8.20
N SER A 209 5.91 6.61 -8.67
CA SER A 209 7.10 6.80 -7.81
C SER A 209 7.32 8.25 -7.36
N ALA A 210 6.95 9.25 -8.17
CA ALA A 210 7.27 10.67 -7.98
C ALA A 210 6.37 11.36 -6.95
N VAL A 211 5.09 10.99 -6.87
CA VAL A 211 4.17 11.47 -5.81
C VAL A 211 4.74 11.17 -4.41
N LYS A 212 5.56 10.12 -4.29
CA LYS A 212 6.15 9.65 -3.03
C LYS A 212 7.55 10.22 -2.76
N VAL A 213 8.37 10.50 -3.79
CA VAL A 213 9.67 11.20 -3.65
C VAL A 213 9.49 12.66 -3.24
N LEU A 214 8.42 13.32 -3.69
CA LEU A 214 8.19 14.71 -3.34
C LEU A 214 7.77 14.94 -1.88
N ALA A 215 7.42 13.89 -1.12
CA ALA A 215 6.97 13.95 0.28
C ALA A 215 5.85 14.99 0.59
N ALA A 216 5.25 15.62 -0.42
CA ALA A 216 4.51 16.87 -0.27
C ALA A 216 3.14 16.88 -0.97
N CYS A 217 2.60 15.72 -1.35
CA CYS A 217 1.25 15.63 -1.92
C CYS A 217 0.46 14.40 -1.45
N ASP A 218 0.67 13.93 -0.21
CA ASP A 218 -0.42 13.30 0.53
C ASP A 218 -0.90 14.36 1.51
N CYS A 219 -2.08 14.93 1.28
CA CYS A 219 -2.69 15.87 2.23
C CYS A 219 -2.75 15.26 3.63
N GLU A 220 -2.89 13.93 3.72
CA GLU A 220 -2.87 13.15 4.97
C GLU A 220 -1.47 13.05 5.63
N THR A 221 -0.39 12.99 4.86
CA THR A 221 0.98 12.98 5.43
C THR A 221 1.36 14.37 5.93
N LEU A 222 0.91 15.42 5.25
CA LEU A 222 1.08 16.80 5.73
C LEU A 222 0.26 17.02 7.02
N ASP A 223 -0.97 16.51 7.09
CA ASP A 223 -1.80 16.56 8.30
C ASP A 223 -1.19 15.79 9.47
N TYR A 224 -0.61 14.61 9.22
CA TYR A 224 0.10 13.82 10.23
C TYR A 224 1.26 14.60 10.86
N PHE A 225 2.06 15.32 10.07
CA PHE A 225 3.18 16.13 10.58
C PHE A 225 2.74 17.50 11.15
N LEU A 226 1.60 18.05 10.72
CA LEU A 226 1.04 19.29 11.27
C LEU A 226 0.33 19.06 12.61
N THR A 227 -0.30 17.91 12.80
CA THR A 227 -0.97 17.53 14.06
C THR A 227 0.03 17.11 15.14
N THR A 228 1.06 16.34 14.80
CA THR A 228 2.12 15.96 15.77
C THR A 228 3.01 17.12 16.23
N ARG A 229 3.14 18.20 15.44
CA ARG A 229 3.83 19.42 15.89
C ARG A 229 3.01 20.29 16.84
N ARG A 230 1.67 20.15 16.85
CA ARG A 230 0.78 20.92 17.73
C ARG A 230 0.66 20.33 19.15
N THR A 231 0.89 19.03 19.32
CA THR A 231 0.87 18.38 20.65
C THR A 231 2.22 18.39 21.37
N SER A 232 3.29 18.86 20.73
CA SER A 232 4.62 19.03 21.35
C SER A 232 4.84 20.44 21.92
N SER A 233 3.81 21.31 21.85
CA SER A 233 3.84 22.71 22.27
C SER A 233 2.56 23.08 23.01
N ALA A 234 2.17 22.28 24.01
CA ALA A 234 1.20 22.65 25.04
C ALA A 234 1.37 21.70 26.25
#